data_AF-A0AAU1YS17-F1
#
_entry.id   AF-A0AAU1YS17-F1
#
_cell.length_a   1.000
_cell.length_b   1.000
_cell.length_c   1.000
_cell.angle_alpha   90.00
_cell.angle_beta   90.00
_cell.angle_gamma   90.00
#
_symmetry.space_group_name_H-M   'P 1'
#
loop_
_entity.id
_entity.type
_entity.pdbx_description
1 polymer ?
#
loop_
_entity_poly.entity_id
_entity_poly.type
_entity_poly.pdbx_seq_one_letter_code
_entity_poly.pdbx_strand_id
1 'polypeptide(L)'
;MSAGTAVLAGTVLFAAGCSTGGTGLRDGGPARTEAAAKTGAPSSAPTDPDGGSATGHLPQASGTAGTAGKKADPVAILKADPKVSAAIKRDLKPCSGKEYPVDVSYGKVTGGPAADIVINVLSCADALGRGSFVYRADGDRYENVFSDEQPPVYAEIDRGDLVLTKPVYGKSDALSYPSGEDLITYRWNGEKFTEQDRVHTDYSNVVDGGTVPAPAVTPKS
;
A
#
# COMPACT_ATOMS: atom_id res chain seq x y z
N MET A 1 45.83 -52.27 11.64
CA MET A 1 45.58 -52.34 13.09
C MET A 1 44.17 -51.79 13.34
N SER A 2 43.41 -52.49 14.18
CA SER A 2 41.94 -52.50 14.28
C SER A 2 41.23 -51.19 14.64
N ALA A 3 40.02 -51.09 14.07
CA ALA A 3 38.73 -50.55 14.52
C ALA A 3 38.58 -49.77 15.84
N GLY A 4 37.65 -48.81 15.82
CA GLY A 4 36.97 -48.28 17.00
C GLY A 4 35.77 -47.40 16.65
N THR A 5 34.59 -48.00 16.47
CA THR A 5 33.29 -47.31 16.52
C THR A 5 32.84 -47.15 17.97
N ALA A 6 32.33 -45.97 18.34
CA ALA A 6 31.67 -45.75 19.63
C ALA A 6 30.31 -45.08 19.40
N VAL A 7 29.25 -45.83 19.69
CA VAL A 7 27.86 -45.35 19.77
C VAL A 7 27.54 -45.12 21.25
N LEU A 8 27.12 -43.91 21.61
CA LEU A 8 26.63 -43.59 22.95
C LEU A 8 25.12 -43.33 22.86
N ALA A 9 24.36 -44.31 23.34
CA ALA A 9 22.93 -44.17 23.65
C ALA A 9 22.79 -43.64 25.08
N GLY A 10 22.04 -42.54 25.24
CA GLY A 10 21.72 -41.96 26.53
C GLY A 10 20.22 -41.71 26.64
N THR A 11 19.51 -42.61 27.31
CA THR A 11 18.10 -42.49 27.67
C THR A 11 18.00 -41.75 29.00
N VAL A 12 17.19 -40.70 29.08
CA VAL A 12 16.80 -40.09 30.35
C VAL A 12 15.29 -39.83 30.35
N LEU A 13 14.57 -40.60 31.18
CA LEU A 13 13.21 -40.29 31.60
C LEU A 13 13.29 -39.32 32.79
N PHE A 14 12.54 -38.21 32.73
CA PHE A 14 12.16 -37.45 33.90
C PHE A 14 10.64 -37.23 33.91
N ALA A 15 10.01 -37.78 34.94
CA ALA A 15 8.63 -37.51 35.33
C ALA A 15 8.64 -36.77 36.67
N ALA A 16 8.10 -35.56 36.69
CA ALA A 16 7.58 -34.78 37.82
C ALA A 16 6.90 -33.53 37.20
N GLY A 17 5.71 -33.05 37.55
CA GLY A 17 4.92 -33.21 38.76
C GLY A 17 4.63 -31.82 39.35
N CYS A 18 3.34 -31.46 39.38
CA CYS A 18 2.70 -30.31 40.07
C CYS A 18 2.53 -28.96 39.34
N SER A 19 1.25 -28.75 39.03
CA SER A 19 0.52 -27.56 38.59
C SER A 19 0.57 -26.39 39.58
N THR A 20 0.67 -25.16 39.07
CA THR A 20 0.07 -23.97 39.69
C THR A 20 -0.68 -23.21 38.60
N GLY A 21 -1.99 -23.41 38.54
CA GLY A 21 -2.88 -22.71 37.62
C GLY A 21 -3.12 -21.29 38.12
N GLY A 22 -2.51 -20.31 37.45
CA GLY A 22 -2.80 -18.89 37.65
C GLY A 22 -4.07 -18.49 36.90
N THR A 23 -5.04 -17.93 37.61
CA THR A 23 -6.29 -17.39 37.06
C THR A 23 -6.02 -16.10 36.30
N GLY A 24 -5.96 -16.17 34.97
CA GLY A 24 -5.88 -15.01 34.10
C GLY A 24 -7.23 -14.72 33.43
N LEU A 25 -8.18 -14.14 34.18
CA LEU A 25 -9.34 -13.49 33.58
C LEU A 25 -8.89 -12.27 32.77
N ARG A 26 -9.11 -12.30 31.46
CA ARG A 26 -9.42 -11.10 30.68
C ARG A 26 -10.53 -11.43 29.67
N ASP A 27 -11.75 -11.46 30.20
CA ASP A 27 -12.96 -11.21 29.40
C ASP A 27 -12.91 -9.75 28.94
N GLY A 28 -12.64 -9.53 27.66
CA GLY A 28 -12.87 -8.25 27.00
C GLY A 28 -14.37 -8.08 26.77
N GLY A 29 -15.07 -7.49 27.74
CA GLY A 29 -16.47 -7.11 27.58
C GLY A 29 -16.63 -6.09 26.44
N PRO A 30 -17.77 -6.12 25.70
CA PRO A 30 -18.01 -5.20 24.60
C PRO A 30 -18.07 -3.76 25.11
N ALA A 31 -17.34 -2.88 24.41
CA ALA A 31 -17.35 -1.45 24.68
C ALA A 31 -18.78 -0.92 24.54
N ARG A 32 -19.34 -0.38 25.64
CA ARG A 32 -20.60 0.35 25.60
C ARG A 32 -20.44 1.60 24.75
N THR A 33 -21.23 1.72 23.70
CA THR A 33 -21.53 2.99 23.04
C THR A 33 -22.63 3.70 23.82
N GLU A 34 -22.25 4.46 24.86
CA GLU A 34 -23.16 5.45 25.43
C GLU A 34 -23.13 6.71 24.55
N ALA A 35 -24.15 6.82 23.71
CA ALA A 35 -24.53 8.04 23.04
C ALA A 35 -24.94 9.07 24.09
N ALA A 36 -24.11 10.11 24.28
CA ALA A 36 -24.48 11.28 25.05
C ALA A 36 -25.58 12.06 24.28
N ALA A 37 -26.80 12.00 24.79
CA ALA A 37 -27.89 12.87 24.37
C ALA A 37 -27.76 14.25 25.01
N LYS A 38 -27.78 15.31 24.19
CA LYS A 38 -28.48 16.57 24.50
C LYS A 38 -29.07 17.20 23.22
N THR A 39 -30.36 16.92 23.05
CA THR A 39 -31.48 17.84 22.80
C THR A 39 -31.46 18.79 21.58
N GLY A 40 -32.35 18.49 20.63
CA GLY A 40 -32.90 19.42 19.61
C GLY A 40 -33.63 18.68 18.47
N ALA A 41 -34.95 18.49 18.59
CA ALA A 41 -35.85 17.71 17.71
C ALA A 41 -36.35 18.48 16.45
N PRO A 42 -37.24 17.95 15.57
CA PRO A 42 -37.50 16.57 15.09
C PRO A 42 -37.61 16.42 13.54
N SER A 43 -37.88 15.17 13.09
CA SER A 43 -38.61 14.76 11.86
C SER A 43 -37.80 14.70 10.54
N SER A 44 -37.81 13.64 9.73
CA SER A 44 -38.59 12.39 9.66
C SER A 44 -37.79 11.38 8.82
N ALA A 45 -37.81 10.10 9.17
CA ALA A 45 -37.50 9.03 8.23
C ALA A 45 -38.69 8.84 7.25
N PRO A 46 -38.46 8.16 6.12
CA PRO A 46 -38.94 6.79 6.09
C PRO A 46 -37.92 5.76 5.57
N THR A 47 -37.99 4.60 6.21
CA THR A 47 -37.73 3.22 5.74
C THR A 47 -38.27 2.99 4.31
N ASP A 48 -37.80 2.12 3.43
CA ASP A 48 -37.10 0.83 3.51
C ASP A 48 -36.70 0.46 2.04
N PRO A 49 -36.40 -0.81 1.65
CA PRO A 49 -35.10 -1.43 1.52
C PRO A 49 -34.75 -1.74 0.03
N ASP A 50 -33.64 -2.45 -0.18
CA ASP A 50 -33.37 -3.41 -1.27
C ASP A 50 -32.05 -3.20 -2.01
N GLY A 51 -31.27 -4.29 -2.01
CA GLY A 51 -30.60 -4.73 -3.23
C GLY A 51 -29.22 -4.17 -3.51
N GLY A 52 -28.22 -4.79 -2.89
CA GLY A 52 -26.97 -5.23 -3.55
C GLY A 52 -26.17 -4.21 -4.36
N SER A 53 -24.94 -3.94 -3.90
CA SER A 53 -23.71 -4.18 -4.66
C SER A 53 -22.52 -3.65 -3.88
N ALA A 54 -21.49 -4.48 -3.75
CA ALA A 54 -20.19 -4.06 -3.26
C ALA A 54 -19.60 -3.03 -4.22
N THR A 55 -19.68 -1.74 -3.86
CA THR A 55 -18.90 -0.69 -4.50
C THR A 55 -17.56 -0.58 -3.80
N GLY A 56 -16.52 -0.97 -4.52
CA GLY A 56 -15.14 -0.69 -4.14
C GLY A 56 -14.98 0.80 -3.87
N HIS A 57 -14.58 1.13 -2.64
CA HIS A 57 -14.13 2.46 -2.28
C HIS A 57 -12.80 2.70 -2.99
N LEU A 58 -12.79 3.58 -3.99
CA LEU A 58 -11.55 4.26 -4.38
C LEU A 58 -11.08 5.06 -3.16
N PRO A 59 -9.82 4.93 -2.70
CA PRO A 59 -9.33 5.68 -1.56
C PRO A 59 -9.42 7.18 -1.84
N GLN A 60 -10.20 7.89 -1.03
CA GLN A 60 -10.28 9.33 -1.04
C GLN A 60 -9.03 9.90 -0.38
N ALA A 61 -8.38 10.83 -1.09
CA ALA A 61 -7.17 11.57 -0.70
C ALA A 61 -7.05 11.81 0.81
N SER A 62 -6.11 11.12 1.44
CA SER A 62 -5.67 11.40 2.81
C SER A 62 -4.35 12.16 2.75
N GLY A 63 -4.43 13.49 2.75
CA GLY A 63 -3.27 14.37 2.82
C GLY A 63 -3.63 15.65 3.57
N THR A 64 -2.94 15.89 4.68
CA THR A 64 -3.11 17.06 5.56
C THR A 64 -3.01 18.34 4.75
N ALA A 65 -4.03 19.20 4.86
CA ALA A 65 -4.21 20.42 4.09
C ALA A 65 -3.00 21.37 4.19
N GLY A 66 -2.20 21.42 3.13
CA GLY A 66 -1.29 22.53 2.85
C GLY A 66 -2.06 23.75 2.34
N THR A 67 -1.60 24.94 2.74
CA THR A 67 -2.10 26.30 2.43
C THR A 67 -2.87 26.45 1.11
N ALA A 68 -4.01 27.15 1.18
CA ALA A 68 -4.91 27.48 0.08
C ALA A 68 -4.28 28.40 -0.99
N GLY A 69 -3.30 27.89 -1.73
CA GLY A 69 -3.11 28.25 -3.13
C GLY A 69 -4.20 27.59 -3.98
N LYS A 70 -4.36 28.02 -5.24
CA LYS A 70 -5.21 27.29 -6.19
C LYS A 70 -4.80 25.81 -6.14
N LYS A 71 -5.74 24.93 -5.76
CA LYS A 71 -5.49 23.49 -5.75
C LYS A 71 -4.98 23.11 -7.14
N ALA A 72 -3.85 22.40 -7.18
CA ALA A 72 -3.31 21.90 -8.43
C ALA A 72 -4.37 21.05 -9.15
N ASP A 73 -4.52 21.25 -10.46
CA ASP A 73 -5.34 20.38 -11.30
C ASP A 73 -4.42 19.28 -11.87
N PRO A 74 -4.43 18.06 -11.29
CA PRO A 74 -3.53 16.98 -11.71
C PRO A 74 -3.75 16.58 -13.16
N VAL A 75 -4.99 16.65 -13.65
CA VAL A 75 -5.34 16.29 -15.02
C VAL A 75 -4.79 17.33 -15.98
N ALA A 76 -4.93 18.62 -15.67
CA ALA A 76 -4.36 19.68 -16.48
C ALA A 76 -2.83 19.62 -16.52
N ILE A 77 -2.18 19.33 -15.38
CA ILE A 77 -0.72 19.15 -15.29
C ILE A 77 -0.26 18.04 -16.24
N LEU A 78 -0.82 16.83 -16.13
CA LEU A 78 -0.45 15.69 -16.97
C LEU A 78 -0.72 15.95 -18.47
N LYS A 79 -1.82 16.62 -18.81
CA LYS A 79 -2.15 16.94 -20.21
C LYS A 79 -1.18 17.95 -20.82
N ALA A 80 -0.78 18.95 -20.04
CA ALA A 80 0.13 20.01 -20.48
C ALA A 80 1.59 19.53 -20.57
N ASP A 81 1.98 18.53 -19.79
CA ASP A 81 3.36 18.06 -19.73
C ASP A 81 3.77 17.30 -21.01
N PRO A 82 4.75 17.79 -21.80
CA PRO A 82 5.21 17.11 -23.01
C PRO A 82 5.98 15.81 -22.73
N LYS A 83 6.44 15.57 -21.49
CA LYS A 83 7.13 14.32 -21.11
C LYS A 83 6.16 13.15 -20.91
N VAL A 84 4.87 13.44 -20.68
CA VAL A 84 3.83 12.40 -20.52
C VAL A 84 3.44 11.85 -21.88
N SER A 85 3.43 10.52 -22.03
CA SER A 85 3.16 9.90 -23.33
C SER A 85 1.72 10.12 -23.80
N ALA A 86 1.54 10.02 -25.13
CA ALA A 86 0.21 10.06 -25.74
C ALA A 86 -0.70 8.92 -25.25
N ALA A 87 -0.14 7.78 -24.83
CA ALA A 87 -0.91 6.67 -24.29
C ALA A 87 -1.56 7.04 -22.95
N ILE A 88 -0.78 7.58 -22.02
CA ILE A 88 -1.30 8.08 -20.74
C ILE A 88 -2.32 9.19 -20.97
N LYS A 89 -2.04 10.15 -21.85
CA LYS A 89 -2.98 11.26 -22.14
C LYS A 89 -4.31 10.79 -22.73
N ARG A 90 -4.33 9.73 -23.55
CA ARG A 90 -5.59 9.13 -24.05
C ARG A 90 -6.40 8.47 -22.95
N ASP A 91 -5.73 7.83 -22.01
CA ASP A 91 -6.38 7.10 -20.92
C ASP A 91 -6.84 8.03 -19.79
N LEU A 92 -6.29 9.26 -19.76
CA LEU A 92 -6.72 10.34 -18.89
C LEU A 92 -8.04 11.00 -19.37
N LYS A 93 -9.10 10.21 -19.31
CA LYS A 93 -10.51 10.56 -19.54
C LYS A 93 -11.34 10.17 -18.32
N PRO A 94 -12.50 10.79 -18.08
CA PRO A 94 -13.35 10.40 -16.96
C PRO A 94 -13.79 8.93 -17.06
N CYS A 95 -13.72 8.20 -15.95
CA CYS A 95 -14.22 6.82 -15.84
C CYS A 95 -15.73 6.78 -15.69
N SER A 96 -16.27 7.70 -14.88
CA SER A 96 -17.70 7.89 -14.69
C SER A 96 -17.96 9.38 -14.43
N GLY A 97 -18.93 9.95 -15.16
CA GLY A 97 -19.26 11.37 -15.04
C GLY A 97 -18.05 12.28 -15.26
N LYS A 98 -17.55 12.89 -14.16
CA LYS A 98 -16.41 13.83 -14.15
C LYS A 98 -15.18 13.29 -13.43
N GLU A 99 -15.24 12.06 -12.92
CA GLU A 99 -14.18 11.46 -12.13
C GLU A 99 -13.12 10.87 -13.05
N TYR A 100 -11.88 11.34 -12.92
CA TYR A 100 -10.73 10.83 -13.67
C TYR A 100 -10.03 9.72 -12.90
N PRO A 101 -9.37 8.75 -13.57
CA PRO A 101 -8.62 7.69 -12.91
C PRO A 101 -7.25 8.21 -12.45
N VAL A 102 -7.27 9.20 -11.58
CA VAL A 102 -6.05 9.74 -10.98
C VAL A 102 -6.14 9.63 -9.48
N ASP A 103 -5.07 9.13 -8.89
CA ASP A 103 -4.84 9.22 -7.45
C ASP A 103 -3.69 10.19 -7.19
N VAL A 104 -3.84 11.03 -6.18
CA VAL A 104 -2.97 12.18 -5.93
C VAL A 104 -2.58 12.26 -4.47
N SER A 105 -1.27 12.22 -4.23
CA SER A 105 -0.67 12.41 -2.93
C SER A 105 0.21 13.65 -2.90
N TYR A 106 0.25 14.34 -1.76
CA TYR A 106 1.09 15.52 -1.55
C TYR A 106 2.10 15.24 -0.44
N GLY A 107 3.37 15.54 -0.68
CA GLY A 107 4.42 15.33 0.32
C GLY A 107 5.77 15.90 -0.10
N LYS A 108 6.73 15.93 0.81
CA LYS A 108 8.07 16.48 0.57
C LYS A 108 9.04 15.38 0.17
N VAL A 109 8.99 14.95 -1.09
CA VAL A 109 9.89 13.92 -1.64
C VAL A 109 11.14 14.50 -2.31
N THR A 110 11.14 15.81 -2.61
CA THR A 110 12.29 16.54 -3.15
C THR A 110 12.96 17.48 -2.13
N GLY A 111 12.44 17.53 -0.89
CA GLY A 111 12.93 18.42 0.16
C GLY A 111 12.65 19.91 -0.05
N GLY A 112 11.85 20.28 -1.05
CA GLY A 112 11.49 21.66 -1.35
C GLY A 112 10.63 22.35 -0.27
N PRO A 113 10.47 23.68 -0.34
CA PRO A 113 9.65 24.45 0.62
C PRO A 113 8.15 24.17 0.47
N ALA A 114 7.67 23.93 -0.75
CA ALA A 114 6.31 23.46 -1.02
C ALA A 114 6.22 21.92 -0.94
N ALA A 115 5.00 21.38 -0.95
CA ALA A 115 4.80 19.95 -1.16
C ALA A 115 4.91 19.62 -2.65
N ASP A 116 5.56 18.51 -2.96
CA ASP A 116 5.52 17.88 -4.28
C ASP A 116 4.17 17.16 -4.46
N ILE A 117 3.81 16.90 -5.71
CA ILE A 117 2.61 16.16 -6.08
C ILE A 117 3.05 14.83 -6.69
N VAL A 118 2.60 13.73 -6.10
CA VAL A 118 2.68 12.40 -6.71
C VAL A 118 1.34 12.12 -7.37
N ILE A 119 1.34 11.85 -8.67
CA ILE A 119 0.13 11.55 -9.45
C ILE A 119 0.26 10.13 -10.02
N ASN A 120 -0.64 9.25 -9.65
CA ASN A 120 -0.80 7.93 -10.23
C ASN A 120 -1.98 7.96 -11.21
N VAL A 121 -1.75 7.56 -12.46
CA VAL A 121 -2.82 7.34 -13.44
C VAL A 121 -3.20 5.87 -13.39
N LEU A 122 -4.48 5.58 -13.18
CA LEU A 122 -5.00 4.22 -13.06
C LEU A 122 -5.82 3.85 -14.30
N SER A 123 -6.13 2.57 -14.46
CA SER A 123 -7.17 2.11 -15.39
C SER A 123 -8.54 2.27 -14.76
N CYS A 124 -9.53 2.70 -15.57
CA CYS A 124 -10.92 2.80 -15.10
C CYS A 124 -11.57 1.45 -14.78
N ALA A 125 -11.07 0.36 -15.35
CA ALA A 125 -11.71 -0.95 -15.24
C ALA A 125 -11.41 -1.66 -13.92
N ASP A 126 -10.16 -1.58 -13.47
CA ASP A 126 -9.60 -2.39 -12.39
C ASP A 126 -8.61 -1.62 -11.49
N ALA A 127 -8.49 -0.30 -11.64
CA ALA A 127 -7.62 0.57 -10.85
C ALA A 127 -6.13 0.17 -10.87
N LEU A 128 -5.69 -0.54 -11.90
CA LEU A 128 -4.28 -0.87 -12.10
C LEU A 128 -3.50 0.35 -12.58
N GLY A 129 -2.34 0.58 -11.96
CA GLY A 129 -1.51 1.73 -12.25
C GLY A 129 -0.91 1.69 -13.65
N ARG A 130 -1.21 2.72 -14.44
CA ARG A 130 -0.75 2.93 -15.82
C ARG A 130 0.50 3.77 -15.89
N GLY A 131 0.68 4.68 -14.95
CA GLY A 131 1.89 5.47 -14.80
C GLY A 131 1.91 6.28 -13.50
N SER A 132 3.11 6.58 -13.02
CA SER A 132 3.35 7.33 -11.79
C SER A 132 4.29 8.49 -12.07
N PHE A 133 3.95 9.67 -11.56
CA PHE A 133 4.64 10.92 -11.85
C PHE A 133 4.89 11.72 -10.57
N VAL A 134 6.05 12.39 -10.47
CA VAL A 134 6.32 13.36 -9.40
C VAL A 134 6.52 14.74 -10.00
N TYR A 135 5.74 15.68 -9.48
CA TYR A 135 5.76 17.08 -9.85
C TYR A 135 6.25 17.93 -8.68
N ARG A 136 7.40 18.57 -8.86
CA ARG A 136 7.97 19.53 -7.91
C ARG A 136 7.42 20.91 -8.20
N ALA A 137 7.03 21.64 -7.15
CA ALA A 137 6.63 23.04 -7.32
C ALA A 137 7.86 23.92 -7.61
N ASP A 138 7.76 24.73 -8.66
CA ASP A 138 8.69 25.77 -9.07
C ASP A 138 7.91 27.08 -9.30
N GLY A 139 7.86 27.93 -8.27
CA GLY A 139 7.01 29.12 -8.26
C GLY A 139 5.54 28.75 -8.47
N ASP A 140 4.94 29.27 -9.55
CA ASP A 140 3.54 28.99 -9.94
C ASP A 140 3.41 27.78 -10.88
N ARG A 141 4.50 27.04 -11.13
CA ARG A 141 4.54 25.91 -12.05
C ARG A 141 4.89 24.62 -11.33
N TYR A 142 4.62 23.51 -12.02
CA TYR A 142 4.99 22.18 -11.61
C TYR A 142 5.96 21.60 -12.64
N GLU A 143 7.13 21.19 -12.19
CA GLU A 143 8.13 20.51 -13.01
C GLU A 143 8.05 19.00 -12.77
N ASN A 144 7.95 18.23 -13.87
CA ASN A 144 8.06 16.78 -13.81
C ASN A 144 9.52 16.37 -13.57
N VAL A 145 9.76 15.80 -12.40
CA VAL A 145 11.08 15.36 -11.90
C VAL A 145 11.19 13.83 -11.79
N PHE A 146 10.11 13.10 -12.03
CA PHE A 146 10.05 11.64 -12.09
C PHE A 146 8.86 11.17 -12.92
N SER A 147 9.08 10.15 -13.74
CA SER A 147 8.02 9.48 -14.49
C SER A 147 8.34 8.00 -14.67
N ASP A 148 7.37 7.14 -14.40
CA ASP A 148 7.40 5.74 -14.79
C ASP A 148 6.06 5.39 -15.43
N GLU A 149 6.09 5.00 -16.71
CA GLU A 149 4.89 4.64 -17.48
C GLU A 149 4.89 3.16 -17.89
N GLN A 150 5.61 2.30 -17.16
CA GLN A 150 5.63 0.85 -17.39
C GLN A 150 4.59 0.16 -16.49
N PRO A 151 3.36 -0.10 -16.97
CA PRO A 151 2.32 -0.74 -16.17
C PRO A 151 2.59 -2.23 -15.89
N PRO A 152 2.10 -2.76 -14.76
CA PRO A 152 1.50 -2.02 -13.64
C PRO A 152 2.56 -1.31 -12.79
N VAL A 153 2.30 -0.03 -12.46
CA VAL A 153 3.17 0.77 -11.56
C VAL A 153 2.33 1.69 -10.69
N TYR A 154 2.67 1.75 -9.41
CA TYR A 154 2.05 2.66 -8.46
C TYR A 154 3.13 3.26 -7.56
N ALA A 155 3.01 4.54 -7.21
CA ALA A 155 3.98 5.23 -6.39
C ALA A 155 3.34 5.82 -5.13
N GLU A 156 4.04 5.66 -4.01
CA GLU A 156 3.65 6.16 -2.71
C GLU A 156 4.76 7.03 -2.10
N ILE A 157 4.39 7.82 -1.11
CA ILE A 157 5.34 8.60 -0.30
C ILE A 157 5.53 7.87 1.03
N ASP A 158 6.71 7.31 1.26
CA ASP A 158 7.09 6.75 2.56
C ASP A 158 8.22 7.58 3.18
N ARG A 159 7.96 8.23 4.32
CA ARG A 159 8.97 8.97 5.12
C ARG A 159 9.87 9.93 4.31
N GLY A 160 9.34 10.51 3.24
CA GLY A 160 10.05 11.46 2.37
C GLY A 160 10.78 10.82 1.19
N ASP A 161 10.72 9.50 1.05
CA ASP A 161 11.12 8.77 -0.14
C ASP A 161 9.92 8.54 -1.06
N LEU A 162 10.22 8.29 -2.34
CA LEU A 162 9.26 7.81 -3.32
C LEU A 162 9.41 6.30 -3.41
N VAL A 163 8.36 5.55 -3.07
CA VAL A 163 8.38 4.08 -3.16
C VAL A 163 7.49 3.65 -4.31
N LEU A 164 8.06 2.91 -5.26
CA LEU A 164 7.32 2.32 -6.38
C LEU A 164 7.00 0.86 -6.06
N THR A 165 5.75 0.48 -6.24
CA THR A 165 5.28 -0.91 -6.24
C THR A 165 5.06 -1.36 -7.67
N LYS A 166 5.71 -2.45 -8.05
CA LYS A 166 5.57 -3.08 -9.37
C LYS A 166 5.30 -4.57 -9.24
N PRO A 167 4.09 -5.03 -9.58
CA PRO A 167 3.82 -6.45 -9.72
C PRO A 167 4.77 -7.13 -10.71
N VAL A 168 5.24 -8.32 -10.35
CA VAL A 168 6.11 -9.17 -11.15
C VAL A 168 5.31 -10.38 -11.62
N TYR A 169 5.40 -10.63 -12.93
CA TYR A 169 4.67 -11.71 -13.59
C TYR A 169 5.64 -12.77 -14.13
N GLY A 170 5.43 -14.00 -13.71
CA GLY A 170 6.00 -15.19 -14.29
C GLY A 170 5.40 -15.50 -15.66
N LYS A 171 6.04 -16.42 -16.39
CA LYS A 171 5.68 -16.77 -17.78
C LYS A 171 4.23 -17.24 -17.95
N SER A 172 3.63 -17.79 -16.91
CA SER A 172 2.29 -18.39 -16.93
C SER A 172 1.28 -17.66 -16.05
N ASP A 173 1.65 -16.48 -15.56
CA ASP A 173 0.77 -15.69 -14.70
C ASP A 173 -0.36 -15.07 -15.51
N ALA A 174 -1.56 -15.10 -14.93
CA ALA A 174 -2.65 -14.27 -15.43
C ALA A 174 -2.41 -12.81 -15.02
N LEU A 175 -2.87 -11.85 -15.83
CA LEU A 175 -2.74 -10.42 -15.50
C LEU A 175 -3.30 -10.04 -14.12
N SER A 176 -4.35 -10.73 -13.67
CA SER A 176 -4.96 -10.51 -12.36
C SER A 176 -4.21 -11.17 -11.19
N TYR A 177 -3.24 -12.05 -11.46
CA TYR A 177 -2.54 -12.85 -10.47
C TYR A 177 -1.02 -12.82 -10.73
N PRO A 178 -0.34 -11.70 -10.39
CA PRO A 178 1.12 -11.67 -10.36
C PRO A 178 1.65 -12.71 -9.37
N SER A 179 2.86 -13.21 -9.62
CA SER A 179 3.58 -14.15 -8.74
C SER A 179 4.50 -13.45 -7.74
N GLY A 180 4.72 -12.15 -7.88
CA GLY A 180 5.47 -11.37 -6.91
C GLY A 180 5.33 -9.87 -7.11
N GLU A 181 6.17 -9.11 -6.43
CA GLU A 181 6.29 -7.66 -6.57
C GLU A 181 7.72 -7.19 -6.30
N ASP A 182 8.07 -6.07 -6.93
CA ASP A 182 9.22 -5.26 -6.56
C ASP A 182 8.72 -4.00 -5.83
N LEU A 183 9.27 -3.75 -4.64
CA LEU A 183 9.21 -2.47 -3.94
C LEU A 183 10.53 -1.75 -4.15
N ILE A 184 10.49 -0.61 -4.85
CA ILE A 184 11.67 0.14 -5.27
C ILE A 184 11.66 1.49 -4.56
N THR A 185 12.63 1.72 -3.69
CA THR A 185 12.75 2.98 -2.96
C THR A 185 13.65 3.94 -3.74
N TYR A 186 13.13 5.12 -4.05
CA TYR A 186 13.86 6.22 -4.67
C TYR A 186 14.02 7.38 -3.70
N ARG A 187 15.22 7.98 -3.73
CA ARG A 187 15.52 9.21 -2.99
C ARG A 187 16.01 10.30 -3.92
N TRP A 188 15.53 11.52 -3.67
CA TRP A 188 16.01 12.73 -4.33
C TRP A 188 17.44 13.05 -3.89
N ASN A 189 18.36 13.19 -4.84
CA ASN A 189 19.77 13.51 -4.57
C ASN A 189 20.11 15.01 -4.72
N GLY A 190 19.12 15.86 -4.98
CA GLY A 190 19.30 17.27 -5.31
C GLY A 190 18.95 17.60 -6.77
N GLU A 191 19.05 16.62 -7.67
CA GLU A 191 18.85 16.79 -9.11
C GLU A 191 17.85 15.79 -9.71
N LYS A 192 17.85 14.54 -9.23
CA LYS A 192 16.95 13.49 -9.68
C LYS A 192 16.67 12.47 -8.59
N PHE A 193 15.62 11.70 -8.79
CA PHE A 193 15.39 10.48 -8.00
C PHE A 193 16.42 9.42 -8.39
N THR A 194 17.00 8.79 -7.38
CA THR A 194 17.96 7.69 -7.52
C THR A 194 17.49 6.51 -6.70
N GLU A 195 17.48 5.33 -7.31
CA GLU A 195 17.15 4.08 -6.61
C GLU A 195 18.13 3.88 -5.45
N GLN A 196 17.59 3.73 -4.25
CA GLN A 196 18.34 3.48 -3.02
C GLN A 196 18.29 2.00 -2.65
N ASP A 197 17.14 1.38 -2.84
CA ASP A 197 16.88 0.01 -2.46
C ASP A 197 15.81 -0.61 -3.36
N ARG A 198 15.85 -1.95 -3.46
CA ARG A 198 14.85 -2.75 -4.15
C ARG A 198 14.66 -4.05 -3.39
N VAL A 199 13.43 -4.29 -2.96
CA VAL A 199 13.02 -5.53 -2.32
C VAL A 199 12.10 -6.28 -3.27
N HIS A 200 12.47 -7.50 -3.62
CA HIS A 200 11.62 -8.43 -4.37
C HIS A 200 10.91 -9.37 -3.40
N THR A 201 9.61 -9.55 -3.56
CA THR A 201 8.80 -10.49 -2.78
C THR A 201 8.04 -11.42 -3.72
N ASP A 202 8.25 -12.72 -3.59
CA ASP A 202 7.39 -13.73 -4.21
C ASP A 202 6.11 -13.87 -3.40
N TYR A 203 4.96 -13.80 -4.06
CA TYR A 203 3.69 -14.21 -3.47
C TYR A 203 3.65 -15.74 -3.44
N SER A 204 3.76 -16.32 -2.24
CA SER A 204 3.55 -17.75 -2.07
C SER A 204 2.11 -18.14 -2.43
N ASN A 205 1.96 -19.09 -3.35
CA ASN A 205 0.68 -19.72 -3.64
C ASN A 205 0.25 -20.57 -2.42
N VAL A 206 -0.31 -19.95 -1.37
CA VAL A 206 -1.06 -20.70 -0.35
C VAL A 206 -2.42 -21.10 -0.92
N VAL A 207 -2.36 -22.03 -1.87
CA VAL A 207 -3.47 -22.91 -2.22
C VAL A 207 -3.01 -24.33 -1.95
N ASP A 208 -2.60 -24.58 -0.70
CA ASP A 208 -2.60 -25.91 -0.10
C ASP A 208 -2.67 -25.71 1.42
N GLY A 209 -3.67 -26.32 2.04
CA GLY A 209 -3.93 -26.25 3.49
C GLY A 209 -2.84 -26.95 4.31
N GLY A 210 -1.63 -26.40 4.30
CA GLY A 210 -0.51 -26.82 5.14
C GLY A 210 -0.39 -25.90 6.35
N THR A 211 -0.69 -26.42 7.54
CA THR A 211 -0.40 -25.78 8.82
C THR A 211 1.01 -25.18 8.86
N VAL A 212 1.11 -23.88 9.09
CA VAL A 212 2.37 -23.19 9.39
C VAL A 212 2.94 -23.79 10.69
N PRO A 213 4.15 -24.38 10.71
CA PRO A 213 4.79 -24.81 11.94
C PRO A 213 5.12 -23.57 12.78
N ALA A 214 4.70 -23.57 14.06
CA ALA A 214 5.06 -22.50 14.98
C ALA A 214 6.61 -22.41 15.13
N PRO A 215 7.18 -21.20 15.25
CA PRO A 215 8.63 -21.03 15.37
C PRO A 215 9.15 -21.69 16.66
N ALA A 216 10.24 -22.44 16.53
CA ALA A 216 10.91 -23.05 17.67
C ALA A 216 11.58 -21.97 18.52
N VAL A 217 11.11 -21.82 19.76
CA VAL A 217 11.73 -20.95 20.75
C VAL A 217 12.78 -21.77 21.49
N THR A 218 14.06 -21.54 21.21
CA THR A 218 15.16 -22.14 21.96
C THR A 218 15.22 -21.52 23.36
N PRO A 219 15.05 -22.28 24.45
CA PRO A 219 15.22 -21.72 25.77
C PRO A 219 16.70 -21.39 26.01
N LYS A 220 16.93 -20.20 26.54
CA LYS A 220 18.24 -19.69 26.96
C LYS A 220 18.72 -20.52 28.18
N SER A 221 19.91 -21.12 28.08
CA SER A 221 20.59 -21.80 29.19
C SER A 221 21.14 -20.81 30.22
#